data_AF-X6MTE2-F1
#
_entry.id   AF-X6MTE2-F1
#
_cell.length_a   1.000
_cell.length_b   1.000
_cell.length_c   1.000
_cell.angle_alpha   90.00
_cell.angle_beta   90.00
_cell.angle_gamma   90.00
#
_symmetry.space_group_name_H-M   'P 1'
#
loop_
_entity.id
_entity.type
_entity.pdbx_description
1 polymer ?
#
loop_
_entity_poly.entity_id
_entity_poly.type
_entity_poly.pdbx_seq_one_letter_code
_entity_poly.pdbx_strand_id
1 'polypeptide(L)'
;KKKKKKKKKKKKSIENMLFLIETQQWLDQLKQQPEYSGNESFDKILMVELPKEGTPLSFIVFTNPNESMAEKARLLIEKYVSRSSSFVINVSYEVRKNLVVFAEGKDSSNVNLVNLFNAARREIYQLLRISFGRFATTQDYREWLHAIQSKRREGKQYVGKKLIFFFFFGRLSLEKKEICFQVIILNF
;
A
#
# COMPACT_ATOMS: atom_id res chain seq x y z
N LYS A 1 37.78 7.30 27.09
CA LYS A 1 36.71 7.96 26.29
C LYS A 1 35.58 6.95 25.98
N LYS A 2 34.41 7.03 26.63
CA LYS A 2 33.25 6.15 26.34
C LYS A 2 32.57 6.56 25.03
N LYS A 3 32.56 5.70 24.00
CA LYS A 3 31.82 5.92 22.74
C LYS A 3 30.30 5.89 23.04
N LYS A 4 29.61 7.04 22.93
CA LYS A 4 28.14 7.10 22.94
C LYS A 4 27.60 6.27 21.77
N LYS A 5 26.91 5.15 22.05
CA LYS A 5 26.14 4.40 21.03
C LYS A 5 25.06 5.34 20.48
N LYS A 6 25.18 5.76 19.22
CA LYS A 6 24.10 6.47 18.51
C LYS A 6 22.88 5.55 18.46
N LYS A 7 21.78 5.98 19.10
CA LYS A 7 20.48 5.30 19.03
C LYS A 7 20.05 5.31 17.56
N LYS A 8 20.02 4.15 16.90
CA LYS A 8 19.50 4.03 15.52
C LYS A 8 18.05 4.50 15.55
N LYS A 9 17.73 5.59 14.84
CA LYS A 9 16.34 6.01 14.63
C LYS A 9 15.64 4.85 13.90
N LYS A 10 14.54 4.35 14.46
CA LYS A 10 13.66 3.40 13.74
C LYS A 10 13.22 4.11 12.46
N LYS A 11 13.62 3.59 11.30
CA LYS A 11 13.11 4.08 10.02
C LYS A 11 11.62 3.73 10.00
N LYS A 12 10.77 4.75 10.00
CA LYS A 12 9.35 4.58 9.71
C LYS A 12 9.29 4.39 8.19
N SER A 13 8.77 3.24 7.75
CA SER A 13 8.43 2.96 6.35
C SER A 13 6.91 2.99 6.16
N ILE A 14 6.23 3.80 6.96
CA ILE A 14 4.77 3.81 7.06
C ILE A 14 4.16 4.52 5.84
N GLU A 15 4.87 5.50 5.29
CA GLU A 15 4.54 6.22 4.07
C GLU A 15 4.33 5.27 2.88
N ASN A 16 5.19 4.26 2.73
CA ASN A 16 5.09 3.24 1.69
C ASN A 16 3.80 2.42 1.82
N MET A 17 3.45 2.04 3.05
CA MET A 17 2.25 1.26 3.33
C MET A 17 0.99 2.10 3.11
N LEU A 18 0.97 3.34 3.63
CA LEU A 18 -0.15 4.26 3.43
C LEU A 18 -0.37 4.55 1.95
N PHE A 19 0.71 4.78 1.18
CA PHE A 19 0.62 4.98 -0.27
C PHE A 19 -0.09 3.82 -0.97
N LEU A 20 0.27 2.56 -0.66
CA LEU A 20 -0.39 1.41 -1.28
C LEU A 20 -1.87 1.30 -0.91
N ILE A 21 -2.22 1.58 0.35
CA ILE A 21 -3.61 1.54 0.84
C ILE A 21 -4.43 2.63 0.14
N GLU A 22 -3.97 3.88 0.16
CA GLU A 22 -4.75 4.99 -0.38
C GLU A 22 -4.87 4.92 -1.90
N THR A 23 -3.80 4.51 -2.61
CA THR A 23 -3.89 4.30 -4.07
C THR A 23 -4.71 3.07 -4.44
N GLN A 24 -4.81 2.05 -3.57
CA GLN A 24 -5.72 0.93 -3.79
C GLN A 24 -7.17 1.38 -3.64
N GLN A 25 -7.49 2.11 -2.57
CA GLN A 25 -8.83 2.67 -2.38
C GLN A 25 -9.24 3.59 -3.54
N TRP A 26 -8.29 4.39 -4.05
CA TRP A 26 -8.50 5.20 -5.26
C TRP A 26 -8.78 4.34 -6.50
N LEU A 27 -8.02 3.26 -6.73
CA LEU A 27 -8.28 2.32 -7.83
C LEU A 27 -9.65 1.62 -7.69
N ASP A 28 -10.03 1.25 -6.48
CA ASP A 28 -11.32 0.62 -6.21
C ASP A 28 -12.48 1.59 -6.53
N GLN A 29 -12.34 2.88 -6.20
CA GLN A 29 -13.29 3.92 -6.62
C GLN A 29 -13.28 4.14 -8.13
N LEU A 30 -12.10 4.15 -8.76
CA LEU A 30 -11.97 4.35 -10.21
C LEU A 30 -12.67 3.24 -10.98
N LYS A 31 -12.54 1.98 -10.52
CA LYS A 31 -13.20 0.81 -11.11
C LYS A 31 -14.73 0.85 -11.03
N GLN A 32 -15.29 1.61 -10.09
CA GLN A 32 -16.75 1.79 -9.96
C GLN A 32 -17.31 2.80 -10.96
N GLN A 33 -16.47 3.59 -11.62
CA GLN A 33 -16.93 4.58 -12.60
C GLN A 33 -17.28 3.90 -13.94
N PRO A 34 -18.43 4.26 -14.57
CA PRO A 34 -18.87 3.64 -15.82
C PRO A 34 -17.83 3.72 -16.95
N GLU A 35 -17.08 4.82 -17.02
CA GLU A 35 -16.03 5.09 -18.01
C GLU A 35 -14.87 4.08 -17.97
N TYR A 36 -14.69 3.40 -16.83
CA TYR A 36 -13.59 2.46 -16.60
C TYR A 36 -14.08 1.01 -16.45
N SER A 37 -15.39 0.78 -16.56
CA SER A 37 -15.99 -0.55 -16.52
C SER A 37 -15.49 -1.37 -17.72
N GLY A 38 -14.97 -2.58 -17.48
CA GLY A 38 -14.46 -3.46 -18.53
C GLY A 38 -13.05 -3.14 -19.05
N ASN A 39 -12.31 -2.23 -18.41
CA ASN A 39 -10.94 -1.95 -18.84
C ASN A 39 -9.97 -3.08 -18.44
N GLU A 40 -9.49 -3.84 -19.42
CA GLU A 40 -8.49 -4.93 -19.25
C GLU A 40 -7.17 -4.45 -18.61
N SER A 41 -6.92 -3.14 -18.55
CA SER A 41 -5.73 -2.59 -17.87
C SER A 41 -5.70 -2.94 -16.38
N PHE A 42 -6.86 -3.17 -15.74
CA PHE A 42 -6.92 -3.54 -14.33
C PHE A 42 -6.23 -4.88 -14.02
N ASP A 43 -6.20 -5.81 -14.97
CA ASP A 43 -5.60 -7.15 -14.78
C ASP A 43 -4.07 -7.09 -14.72
N LYS A 44 -3.48 -6.01 -15.26
CA LYS A 44 -2.03 -5.76 -15.27
C LYS A 44 -1.56 -4.95 -14.06
N ILE A 45 -2.47 -4.59 -13.16
CA ILE A 45 -2.14 -3.79 -11.98
C ILE A 45 -1.89 -4.73 -10.81
N LEU A 46 -0.87 -4.40 -10.03
CA LEU A 46 -0.71 -4.97 -8.71
C LEU A 46 -1.89 -4.54 -7.83
N MET A 47 -2.90 -5.40 -7.73
CA MET A 47 -4.03 -5.24 -6.81
C MET A 47 -3.64 -5.73 -5.42
N VAL A 48 -4.03 -4.94 -4.43
CA VAL A 48 -3.80 -5.22 -3.01
C VAL A 48 -5.18 -5.44 -2.41
N GLU A 49 -5.50 -6.67 -1.97
CA GLU A 49 -6.79 -6.90 -1.33
C GLU A 49 -6.74 -6.32 0.09
N LEU A 50 -7.47 -5.23 0.30
CA LEU A 50 -7.63 -4.61 1.62
C LEU A 50 -8.82 -5.24 2.35
N PRO A 51 -8.70 -5.55 3.65
CA PRO A 51 -9.82 -6.00 4.44
C PRO A 51 -10.89 -4.91 4.56
N LYS A 52 -12.14 -5.31 4.43
CA LYS A 52 -13.27 -4.39 4.53
C LYS A 52 -13.36 -3.76 5.92
N GLU A 53 -13.14 -4.56 6.95
CA GLU A 53 -13.19 -4.12 8.33
C GLU A 53 -11.83 -3.56 8.78
N GLY A 54 -11.86 -2.38 9.40
CA GLY A 54 -10.75 -1.69 10.06
C GLY A 54 -9.57 -1.25 9.17
N THR A 55 -9.70 -1.29 7.84
CA THR A 55 -8.83 -0.47 6.98
C THR A 55 -9.22 1.01 7.14
N PRO A 56 -8.29 1.92 7.48
CA PRO A 56 -8.60 3.34 7.52
C PRO A 56 -8.94 3.85 6.12
N LEU A 57 -10.00 4.65 6.00
CA LEU A 57 -10.40 5.27 4.75
C LEU A 57 -9.50 6.48 4.45
N SER A 58 -9.02 6.60 3.21
CA SER A 58 -8.26 7.76 2.76
C SER A 58 -9.14 9.00 2.76
N PHE A 59 -8.71 10.02 3.49
CA PHE A 59 -9.36 11.33 3.47
C PHE A 59 -9.41 11.91 2.05
N ILE A 60 -8.34 11.79 1.27
CA ILE A 60 -8.28 12.32 -0.11
C ILE A 60 -9.28 11.59 -1.02
N VAL A 61 -9.41 10.26 -0.87
CA VAL A 61 -10.28 9.48 -1.76
C VAL A 61 -11.76 9.69 -1.46
N PHE A 62 -12.12 9.81 -0.17
CA PHE A 62 -13.52 9.72 0.27
C PHE A 62 -14.14 11.04 0.77
N THR A 63 -13.37 12.08 1.11
CA THR A 63 -13.94 13.30 1.71
C THR A 63 -14.77 14.13 0.72
N ASN A 64 -14.28 14.33 -0.50
CA ASN A 64 -14.94 15.16 -1.50
C ASN A 64 -15.49 14.28 -2.64
N PRO A 65 -16.79 13.93 -2.64
CA PRO A 65 -17.37 13.08 -3.70
C PRO A 65 -17.45 13.79 -5.05
N ASN A 66 -17.50 15.13 -5.05
CA ASN A 66 -17.60 15.95 -6.27
C ASN A 66 -16.24 16.14 -6.97
N GLU A 67 -15.13 15.80 -6.31
CA GLU A 67 -13.81 15.89 -6.94
C GLU A 67 -13.59 14.76 -7.95
N SER A 68 -13.10 15.13 -9.14
CA SER A 68 -12.74 14.16 -10.17
C SER A 68 -11.64 13.20 -9.69
N MET A 69 -11.62 11.98 -10.25
CA MET A 69 -10.58 11.00 -9.91
C MET A 69 -9.17 11.47 -10.30
N ALA A 70 -9.06 12.28 -11.36
CA ALA A 70 -7.81 12.93 -11.74
C ALA A 70 -7.33 13.91 -10.66
N GLU A 71 -8.24 14.71 -10.08
CA GLU A 71 -7.89 15.66 -9.02
C GLU A 71 -7.46 14.94 -7.74
N LYS A 72 -8.19 13.90 -7.33
CA LYS A 72 -7.78 13.03 -6.21
C LYS A 72 -6.41 12.41 -6.45
N ALA A 73 -6.08 12.04 -7.69
CA ALA A 73 -4.76 11.54 -8.02
C ALA A 73 -3.68 12.63 -7.86
N ARG A 74 -3.95 13.89 -8.24
CA ARG A 74 -3.01 15.01 -8.01
C ARG A 74 -2.76 15.23 -6.52
N LEU A 75 -3.80 15.20 -5.69
CA LEU A 75 -3.67 15.31 -4.23
C LEU A 75 -2.83 14.16 -3.63
N LEU A 76 -3.02 12.92 -4.13
CA LEU A 76 -2.18 11.79 -3.73
C LEU A 76 -0.72 11.98 -4.17
N ILE A 77 -0.48 12.52 -5.37
CA ILE A 77 0.87 12.83 -5.86
C ILE A 77 1.51 13.92 -5.00
N GLU A 78 0.79 14.99 -4.68
CA GLU A 78 1.28 16.02 -3.77
C GLU A 78 1.69 15.43 -2.41
N LYS A 79 0.82 14.59 -1.82
CA LYS A 79 1.07 13.96 -0.52
C LYS A 79 2.25 12.99 -0.52
N TYR A 80 2.46 12.19 -1.56
CA TYR A 80 3.46 11.12 -1.53
C TYR A 80 4.70 11.39 -2.37
N VAL A 81 4.63 12.29 -3.34
CA VAL A 81 5.67 12.51 -4.35
C VAL A 81 6.33 13.88 -4.21
N SER A 82 5.62 14.88 -3.70
CA SER A 82 6.21 16.22 -3.49
C SER A 82 7.38 16.17 -2.50
N ARG A 83 8.49 16.84 -2.84
CA ARG A 83 9.70 16.88 -1.99
C ARG A 83 9.46 17.60 -0.65
N SER A 84 8.44 18.45 -0.56
CA SER A 84 8.07 19.17 0.65
C SER A 84 7.15 18.37 1.57
N SER A 85 6.63 17.22 1.13
CA SER A 85 5.73 16.41 1.95
C SER A 85 6.45 15.70 3.10
N SER A 86 5.72 15.38 4.16
CA SER A 86 6.19 14.53 5.26
C SER A 86 6.08 13.03 4.97
N PHE A 87 5.31 12.64 3.94
CA PHE A 87 5.05 11.25 3.56
C PHE A 87 5.70 10.87 2.22
N VAL A 88 6.86 11.45 1.90
CA VAL A 88 7.52 11.19 0.62
C VAL A 88 7.91 9.73 0.48
N ILE A 89 7.35 9.04 -0.52
CA ILE A 89 7.70 7.66 -0.82
C ILE A 89 9.05 7.59 -1.54
N ASN A 90 9.75 6.49 -1.32
CA ASN A 90 11.05 6.24 -1.94
C ASN A 90 10.90 5.53 -3.29
N VAL A 91 10.57 6.29 -4.34
CA VAL A 91 10.54 5.82 -5.73
C VAL A 91 11.70 6.39 -6.55
N SER A 92 12.02 5.73 -7.66
CA SER A 92 13.01 6.14 -8.65
C SER A 92 12.70 7.54 -9.21
N TYR A 93 13.75 8.21 -9.70
CA TYR A 93 13.62 9.53 -10.30
C TYR A 93 12.65 9.53 -11.47
N GLU A 94 12.70 8.51 -12.32
CA GLU A 94 11.86 8.38 -13.51
C GLU A 94 10.37 8.27 -13.14
N VAL A 95 10.03 7.38 -12.20
CA VAL A 95 8.65 7.25 -11.71
C VAL A 95 8.17 8.56 -11.07
N ARG A 96 9.02 9.21 -10.27
CA ARG A 96 8.71 10.50 -9.65
C ARG A 96 8.43 11.58 -10.70
N LYS A 97 9.28 11.67 -11.71
CA LYS A 97 9.18 12.64 -12.80
C LYS A 97 7.84 12.49 -13.54
N ASN A 98 7.46 11.26 -13.89
CA ASN A 98 6.22 10.99 -14.62
C ASN A 98 4.97 11.38 -13.81
N LEU A 99 4.97 11.10 -12.50
CA LEU A 99 3.87 11.54 -11.62
C LEU A 99 3.81 13.07 -11.48
N VAL A 100 4.96 13.75 -11.39
CA VAL A 100 5.00 15.22 -11.32
C VAL A 100 4.51 15.86 -12.62
N VAL A 101 4.91 15.36 -13.78
CA VAL A 101 4.45 15.84 -15.09
C VAL A 101 2.92 15.75 -15.20
N PHE A 102 2.33 14.65 -14.74
CA PHE A 102 0.88 14.50 -14.67
C PHE A 102 0.24 15.54 -13.73
N ALA A 103 0.79 15.73 -12.53
CA ALA A 103 0.26 16.67 -11.54
C ALA A 103 0.32 18.13 -12.03
N GLU A 104 1.35 18.49 -12.80
CA GLU A 104 1.49 19.82 -13.41
C GLU A 104 0.54 20.05 -14.61
N GLY A 105 -0.24 19.04 -15.03
CA GLY A 105 -1.19 19.14 -16.14
C GLY A 105 -0.56 19.19 -17.53
N LYS A 106 0.77 19.04 -17.62
CA LYS A 106 1.55 19.20 -18.86
C LYS A 106 1.33 18.09 -19.90
N ASP A 107 0.66 17.00 -19.54
CA ASP A 107 0.47 15.82 -20.40
C ASP A 107 -0.97 15.27 -20.30
N SER A 108 -1.96 16.16 -20.20
CA SER A 108 -3.32 15.82 -19.73
C SER A 108 -4.25 15.21 -20.79
N SER A 109 -3.88 15.18 -22.07
CA SER A 109 -4.82 14.79 -23.13
C SER A 109 -5.03 13.28 -23.30
N ASN A 110 -4.19 12.40 -22.74
CA ASN A 110 -4.31 10.94 -22.95
C ASN A 110 -3.84 10.07 -21.76
N VAL A 111 -3.76 10.62 -20.55
CA VAL A 111 -3.25 9.82 -19.42
C VAL A 111 -4.27 8.76 -19.02
N ASN A 112 -3.89 7.50 -19.21
CA ASN A 112 -4.63 6.37 -18.67
C ASN A 112 -4.48 6.34 -17.14
N LEU A 113 -5.47 6.90 -16.43
CA LEU A 113 -5.51 6.96 -14.97
C LEU A 113 -5.31 5.58 -14.32
N VAL A 114 -5.83 4.52 -14.94
CA VAL A 114 -5.68 3.14 -14.44
C VAL A 114 -4.20 2.77 -14.25
N ASN A 115 -3.32 3.21 -15.14
CA ASN A 115 -1.89 2.90 -15.08
C ASN A 115 -1.04 3.92 -14.33
N LEU A 116 -1.62 5.06 -13.91
CA LEU A 116 -0.90 6.21 -13.37
C LEU A 116 0.04 5.85 -12.22
N PHE A 117 -0.45 5.08 -11.25
CA PHE A 117 0.35 4.68 -10.08
C PHE A 117 1.04 3.32 -10.21
N ASN A 118 0.89 2.60 -11.34
CA ASN A 118 1.31 1.20 -11.42
C ASN A 118 2.83 1.03 -11.21
N ALA A 119 3.65 1.89 -11.84
CA ALA A 119 5.10 1.85 -11.66
C ALA A 119 5.52 2.14 -10.21
N ALA A 120 4.96 3.19 -9.61
CA ALA A 120 5.22 3.55 -8.21
C ALA A 120 4.78 2.45 -7.24
N ARG A 121 3.58 1.88 -7.43
CA ARG A 121 3.06 0.78 -6.61
C ARG A 121 3.97 -0.44 -6.65
N ARG A 122 4.50 -0.80 -7.83
CA ARG A 122 5.46 -1.90 -7.97
C ARG A 122 6.75 -1.67 -7.18
N GLU A 123 7.36 -0.49 -7.30
CA GLU A 123 8.58 -0.16 -6.55
C GLU A 123 8.32 -0.16 -5.04
N ILE A 124 7.23 0.47 -4.59
CA ILE A 124 6.88 0.54 -3.16
C ILE A 124 6.58 -0.85 -2.60
N TYR A 125 5.89 -1.69 -3.37
CA TYR A 125 5.64 -3.07 -2.98
C TYR A 125 6.95 -3.86 -2.81
N GLN A 126 7.91 -3.71 -3.72
CA GLN A 126 9.23 -4.36 -3.57
C GLN A 126 9.94 -3.90 -2.30
N LEU A 127 9.91 -2.60 -1.98
CA LEU A 127 10.50 -2.06 -0.75
C LEU A 127 9.82 -2.60 0.51
N LEU A 128 8.49 -2.71 0.50
CA LEU A 128 7.73 -3.30 1.61
C LEU A 128 8.02 -4.79 1.76
N ARG A 129 8.11 -5.55 0.66
CA ARG A 129 8.47 -6.97 0.69
C ARG A 129 9.84 -7.19 1.34
N ILE A 130 10.85 -6.39 0.99
CA ILE A 130 12.18 -6.47 1.60
C ILE A 130 12.12 -6.09 3.08
N SER A 131 11.37 -5.03 3.42
CA SER A 131 11.20 -4.57 4.80
C SER A 131 10.51 -5.64 5.66
N PHE A 132 9.49 -6.29 5.10
CA PHE A 132 8.77 -7.38 5.73
C PHE A 132 9.66 -8.61 5.91
N GLY A 133 10.45 -8.99 4.89
CA GLY A 133 11.40 -10.10 5.02
C GLY A 133 12.36 -9.91 6.21
N ARG A 134 12.84 -8.68 6.43
CA ARG A 134 13.65 -8.35 7.62
C ARG A 134 12.83 -8.43 8.91
N PHE A 135 11.62 -7.87 8.92
CA PHE A 135 10.72 -7.93 10.06
C PHE A 135 10.40 -9.38 10.47
N ALA A 136 10.16 -10.27 9.50
CA ALA A 136 9.85 -11.67 9.74
C ALA A 136 10.99 -12.45 10.43
N THR A 137 12.23 -11.95 10.33
CA THR A 137 13.38 -12.55 11.03
C THR A 137 13.56 -12.05 12.47
N THR A 138 12.74 -11.09 12.91
CA THR A 138 12.82 -10.54 14.27
C THR A 138 12.24 -11.50 15.31
N GLN A 139 12.72 -11.38 16.55
CA GLN A 139 12.24 -12.20 17.66
C GLN A 139 10.75 -11.95 17.95
N ASP A 140 10.35 -10.67 18.00
CA ASP A 140 8.95 -10.25 18.21
C ASP A 140 7.99 -10.93 17.23
N TYR A 141 8.35 -10.99 15.94
CA TYR A 141 7.52 -11.65 14.94
C TYR A 141 7.42 -13.17 15.16
N ARG A 142 8.55 -13.83 15.47
CA ARG A 142 8.57 -15.27 15.74
C ARG A 142 7.74 -15.65 16.96
N GLU A 143 7.84 -14.87 18.03
CA GLU A 143 7.06 -15.08 19.26
C GLU A 143 5.56 -14.90 19.00
N TRP A 144 5.20 -13.85 18.27
CA TRP A 144 3.81 -13.63 17.85
C TRP A 144 3.28 -14.78 16.98
N LEU A 145 4.06 -15.24 16.00
CA LEU A 145 3.68 -16.34 15.12
C LEU A 145 3.49 -17.65 15.91
N HIS A 146 4.41 -17.96 16.82
CA HIS A 146 4.32 -19.12 17.70
C HIS A 146 3.06 -19.06 18.58
N ALA A 147 2.76 -17.90 19.19
CA ALA A 147 1.57 -17.71 20.02
C ALA A 147 0.26 -17.94 19.23
N ILE A 148 0.20 -17.52 17.96
CA ILE A 148 -0.94 -17.77 17.08
C ILE A 148 -1.07 -19.27 16.77
N GLN A 149 0.05 -19.93 16.44
CA GLN A 149 0.05 -21.35 16.10
C GLN A 149 -0.38 -22.22 17.29
N SER A 150 0.10 -21.94 18.50
CA SER A 150 -0.30 -22.66 19.72
C SER A 150 -1.80 -22.53 19.98
N LYS A 151 -2.36 -21.32 19.92
CA LYS A 151 -3.79 -21.09 20.15
C LYS A 151 -4.69 -21.78 19.12
N ARG A 152 -4.27 -21.84 17.85
CA ARG A 152 -4.98 -22.61 16.82
C ARG A 152 -5.05 -24.10 17.13
N ARG A 153 -3.98 -24.69 17.70
CA ARG A 153 -3.97 -26.12 18.11
C ARG A 153 -4.92 -26.38 19.28
N GLU A 154 -5.12 -25.40 20.15
CA GLU A 154 -6.04 -25.49 21.29
C GLU A 154 -7.52 -25.28 20.91
N GLY A 155 -7.83 -25.03 19.63
CA GLY A 155 -9.19 -24.67 19.19
C GLY A 155 -9.66 -23.31 19.72
N LYS A 156 -8.76 -22.51 20.32
CA LYS A 156 -9.08 -21.22 20.90
C LYS A 156 -8.90 -20.11 19.87
N GLN A 157 -9.89 -19.25 19.76
CA GLN A 157 -9.76 -18.02 18.98
C GLN A 157 -8.79 -17.07 19.70
N TYR A 158 -7.82 -16.53 18.97
CA TYR A 158 -6.87 -15.57 19.52
C TYR A 158 -7.56 -14.22 19.77
N VAL A 159 -7.86 -13.91 21.04
CA VAL A 159 -8.23 -12.56 21.48
C VAL A 159 -6.99 -11.97 22.15
N GLY A 160 -6.15 -11.25 21.40
CA GLY A 160 -4.97 -10.59 21.96
C GLY A 160 -4.97 -9.11 21.64
N LYS A 161 -4.30 -8.33 22.51
CA LYS A 161 -4.20 -6.87 22.43
C LYS A 161 -3.89 -6.41 21.00
N LYS A 162 -4.76 -5.55 20.46
CA LYS A 162 -4.70 -4.93 19.13
C LYS A 162 -3.28 -4.60 18.70
N LEU A 163 -2.64 -5.51 17.97
CA LEU A 163 -1.48 -5.20 17.15
C LEU A 163 -1.94 -5.26 15.70
N ILE A 164 -2.23 -4.08 15.16
CA ILE A 164 -2.50 -3.91 13.73
C ILE A 164 -1.18 -4.12 13.01
N PHE A 165 -0.92 -5.36 12.60
CA PHE A 165 0.11 -5.64 11.63
C PHE A 165 -0.54 -5.79 10.27
N PHE A 166 -0.09 -4.97 9.33
CA PHE A 166 -0.39 -5.14 7.91
C PHE A 166 0.57 -6.20 7.37
N PHE A 167 0.07 -7.40 7.12
CA PHE A 167 0.84 -8.45 6.47
C PHE A 167 0.39 -8.61 5.03
N PHE A 168 1.33 -8.45 4.10
CA PHE A 168 1.14 -8.84 2.70
C PHE A 168 1.50 -10.33 2.58
N PHE A 169 0.51 -11.22 2.60
CA PHE A 169 0.73 -12.62 2.25
C PHE A 169 0.44 -12.82 0.77
N GLY A 170 1.44 -13.32 0.04
CA GLY A 170 1.20 -13.83 -1.32
C GLY A 170 0.61 -15.21 -1.23
N ARG A 171 -0.64 -15.37 -1.68
CA ARG A 171 -1.19 -16.69 -1.97
C ARG A 171 -1.08 -16.88 -3.49
N LEU A 172 -0.07 -17.63 -3.92
CA LEU A 172 0.01 -18.10 -5.31
C LEU A 172 -1.16 -19.07 -5.53
N SER A 173 -2.20 -18.61 -6.22
CA SER A 173 -3.25 -19.49 -6.72
C SER A 173 -2.79 -20.08 -8.05
N LEU A 174 -2.36 -21.34 -8.03
CA LEU A 174 -1.87 -22.06 -9.20
C LEU A 174 -2.93 -22.22 -10.31
N GLU A 175 -4.21 -22.08 -9.99
CA GLU A 175 -5.31 -22.31 -10.95
C GLU A 175 -5.62 -21.10 -11.86
N LYS A 176 -5.19 -19.89 -11.52
CA LYS A 176 -5.58 -18.67 -12.27
C LYS A 176 -4.44 -17.89 -12.94
N LYS A 177 -3.18 -18.28 -12.77
CA LYS A 177 -2.00 -17.45 -13.18
C LYS A 177 -2.06 -16.00 -12.65
N GLU A 178 -2.88 -15.73 -11.64
CA GLU A 178 -2.98 -14.44 -10.97
C GLU A 178 -2.29 -14.56 -9.60
N ILE A 179 -1.40 -13.61 -9.30
CA ILE A 179 -0.78 -13.53 -7.98
C ILE A 179 -1.65 -12.60 -7.13
N CYS A 180 -2.61 -13.19 -6.40
CA CYS A 180 -3.38 -12.45 -5.41
C CYS A 180 -2.58 -12.30 -4.11
N PHE A 181 -2.39 -11.06 -3.68
CA PHE A 181 -1.81 -10.73 -2.39
C PHE A 181 -2.92 -10.27 -1.45
N GLN A 182 -3.22 -11.10 -0.46
CA GLN A 182 -4.18 -10.75 0.58
C GLN A 182 -3.43 -9.90 1.61
N VAL A 183 -3.82 -8.63 1.76
CA VAL A 183 -3.44 -7.89 2.96
C VAL A 183 -4.35 -8.39 4.05
N ILE A 184 -3.78 -9.17 4.96
CA ILE A 184 -4.51 -9.56 6.13
C ILE A 184 -4.26 -8.46 7.16
N ILE A 185 -5.15 -7.48 7.18
CA ILE A 185 -5.42 -6.70 8.38
C ILE A 185 -6.20 -7.63 9.28
N LEU A 186 -5.48 -8.17 10.26
CA LEU A 186 -6.09 -8.85 11.37
C LEU A 186 -6.72 -7.77 12.26
N ASN A 187 -7.96 -7.41 11.95
CA ASN A 187 -8.84 -6.78 12.93
C ASN A 187 -9.38 -7.90 13.80
N PHE A 188 -8.92 -7.92 15.05
CA PHE A 188 -9.40 -8.77 16.13
C PHE A 188 -9.77 -7.86 17.31
#